data_AF-A0A6M0S2B4-F1
#
_entry.id   AF-A0A6M0S2B4-F1
#
_cell.length_a   1.000
_cell.length_b   1.000
_cell.length_c   1.000
_cell.angle_alpha   90.00
_cell.angle_beta   90.00
_cell.angle_gamma   90.00
#
_symmetry.space_group_name_H-M   'P 1'
#
loop_
_entity.id
_entity.type
_entity.pdbx_description
1 polymer ?
#
loop_
_entity_poly.entity_id
_entity_poly.type
_entity_poly.pdbx_seq_one_letter_code
_entity_poly.pdbx_strand_id
1 'polypeptide(L)'
;MNVIALVLHAVGRVGVIIGIGAGLMFCIWRMLHTLKQGANYVRRLHQIPCSRCAYFTGDYRLKCTVHPVSALTEEAIDCVDYVSSSPRCGKLCSQSAPTYQHIKELVKR
;
A
#
# COMPACT_ATOMS: atom_id res chain seq x y z
N MET A 1 -22.39 58.33 18.80
CA MET A 1 -21.18 57.88 18.08
C MET A 1 -20.57 56.59 18.65
N ASN A 2 -20.67 56.30 19.95
CA ASN A 2 -20.09 55.05 20.53
C ASN A 2 -20.84 53.75 20.18
N VAL A 3 -22.18 53.77 20.05
CA VAL A 3 -22.97 52.54 19.84
C VAL A 3 -22.75 51.89 18.47
N ILE A 4 -22.63 52.68 17.40
CA ILE A 4 -22.41 52.17 16.05
C ILE A 4 -21.01 51.57 15.91
N ALA A 5 -20.00 52.21 16.51
CA ALA A 5 -18.64 51.70 16.56
C ALA A 5 -18.55 50.37 17.33
N LEU A 6 -19.26 50.25 18.47
CA LEU A 6 -19.34 49.01 19.24
C LEU A 6 -19.94 47.86 18.41
N VAL A 7 -21.03 48.13 17.68
CA VAL A 7 -21.70 47.15 16.83
C VAL A 7 -20.81 46.72 15.66
N LEU A 8 -20.13 47.65 14.99
CA LEU A 8 -19.18 47.34 13.90
C LEU A 8 -18.03 46.45 14.38
N HIS A 9 -17.45 46.75 15.55
CA HIS A 9 -16.41 45.91 16.15
C HIS A 9 -16.93 44.54 16.56
N ALA A 10 -18.14 44.44 17.12
CA ALA A 10 -18.74 43.16 17.51
C ALA A 10 -19.01 42.27 16.30
N VAL A 11 -19.63 42.81 15.25
CA VAL A 11 -19.91 42.08 14.01
C VAL A 11 -18.61 41.66 13.31
N GLY A 12 -17.60 42.54 13.28
CA GLY A 12 -16.29 42.21 12.72
C GLY A 12 -15.59 41.07 13.46
N ARG A 13 -15.59 41.07 14.80
CA ARG A 13 -14.98 39.99 15.60
C ARG A 13 -15.71 38.66 15.43
N VAL A 14 -17.03 38.68 15.39
CA VAL A 14 -17.86 37.49 15.17
C VAL A 14 -17.59 36.88 13.79
N GLY A 15 -17.50 37.72 12.75
CA GLY A 15 -17.18 37.25 11.39
C GLY A 15 -15.83 36.55 11.29
N VAL A 16 -14.79 37.10 11.93
CA VAL A 16 -13.44 36.49 11.96
C VAL A 16 -13.46 35.13 12.67
N ILE A 17 -14.16 35.01 13.80
CA ILE A 17 -14.25 33.77 14.57
C ILE A 17 -14.95 32.68 13.74
N ILE A 18 -16.05 33.01 13.07
CA ILE A 18 -16.79 32.07 12.21
C ILE A 18 -15.92 31.63 11.03
N GLY A 19 -15.20 32.56 10.39
CA GLY A 19 -14.29 32.25 9.28
C GLY A 19 -13.17 31.29 9.68
N ILE A 20 -12.52 31.54 10.83
CA ILE A 20 -11.47 30.66 11.36
C ILE A 20 -12.06 29.28 11.70
N GLY A 21 -13.22 29.23 12.36
CA GLY A 21 -13.88 27.98 12.73
C GLY A 21 -14.25 27.12 11.50
N ALA A 22 -14.88 27.74 10.49
CA ALA A 22 -15.23 27.06 9.24
C ALA A 22 -13.99 26.61 8.46
N GLY A 23 -12.95 27.45 8.40
CA GLY A 23 -11.68 27.11 7.77
C GLY A 23 -10.99 25.92 8.43
N LEU A 24 -10.88 25.93 9.76
CA LEU A 24 -10.31 24.81 10.52
C LEU A 24 -11.12 23.53 10.34
N MET A 25 -12.45 23.60 10.42
CA MET A 25 -13.32 22.45 10.22
C MET A 25 -13.15 21.85 8.82
N PHE A 26 -13.08 22.68 7.79
CA PHE A 26 -12.85 22.24 6.41
C PHE A 26 -11.46 21.60 6.24
N CYS A 27 -10.41 22.22 6.79
CA CYS A 27 -9.05 21.69 6.74
C CYS A 27 -8.95 20.31 7.42
N ILE A 28 -9.53 20.16 8.61
CA ILE A 28 -9.56 18.89 9.35
C ILE A 28 -10.32 17.83 8.55
N TRP A 29 -11.48 18.18 7.99
CA TRP A 29 -12.26 17.26 7.16
C TRP A 29 -11.45 16.76 5.95
N ARG A 30 -10.77 17.68 5.26
CA ARG A 30 -9.91 17.35 4.11
C ARG A 30 -8.77 16.43 4.51
N MET A 31 -8.08 16.72 5.61
CA MET A 31 -7.00 15.86 6.11
C MET A 31 -7.50 14.46 6.45
N LEU A 32 -8.60 14.34 7.20
CA LEU A 32 -9.16 13.04 7.56
C LEU A 32 -9.58 12.24 6.31
N HIS A 33 -10.13 12.91 5.30
CA HIS A 33 -10.50 12.27 4.05
C HIS A 33 -9.27 11.70 3.31
N THR A 34 -8.21 12.50 3.17
CA THR A 34 -6.96 12.06 2.53
C THR A 34 -6.28 10.94 3.32
N LEU A 35 -6.27 11.03 4.65
CA LEU A 35 -5.70 9.98 5.52
C LEU A 35 -6.45 8.65 5.37
N LYS A 36 -7.79 8.69 5.28
CA LYS A 36 -8.60 7.49 5.02
C LYS A 36 -8.26 6.85 3.68
N GLN A 37 -8.05 7.65 2.63
CA GLN A 37 -7.63 7.14 1.32
C GLN A 37 -6.25 6.49 1.37
N GLY A 38 -5.27 7.14 2.02
CA GLY A 38 -3.93 6.57 2.20
C GLY A 38 -3.94 5.27 3.01
N ALA A 39 -4.73 5.21 4.10
CA ALA A 39 -4.87 4.00 4.90
C ALA A 39 -5.49 2.83 4.09
N ASN A 40 -6.49 3.11 3.27
CA ASN A 40 -7.09 2.11 2.39
C ASN A 40 -6.09 1.62 1.33
N TYR A 41 -5.26 2.51 0.77
CA TYR A 41 -4.21 2.16 -0.16
C TYR A 41 -3.16 1.24 0.48
N VAL A 42 -2.68 1.56 1.68
CA VAL A 42 -1.75 0.69 2.42
C VAL A 42 -2.38 -0.67 2.72
N ARG A 43 -3.67 -0.71 3.10
CA ARG A 43 -4.39 -1.98 3.31
C ARG A 43 -4.45 -2.82 2.03
N ARG A 44 -4.69 -2.21 0.87
CA ARG A 44 -4.64 -2.90 -0.44
C ARG A 44 -3.25 -3.45 -0.72
N LEU A 45 -2.20 -2.68 -0.42
CA LEU A 45 -0.82 -3.13 -0.61
C LEU A 45 -0.47 -4.32 0.32
N HIS A 46 -0.99 -4.32 1.55
CA HIS A 46 -0.85 -5.42 2.51
C HIS A 46 -1.63 -6.69 2.13
N GLN A 47 -2.63 -6.58 1.24
CA GLN A 47 -3.34 -7.75 0.70
C GLN A 47 -2.50 -8.51 -0.34
N ILE A 48 -1.42 -7.91 -0.85
CA ILE A 48 -0.58 -8.52 -1.88
C ILE A 48 0.31 -9.60 -1.25
N PRO A 49 0.17 -10.88 -1.65
CA PRO A 49 0.87 -11.99 -1.03
C PRO A 49 2.32 -12.19 -1.54
N CYS A 50 2.80 -11.37 -2.49
CA CYS A 50 4.09 -11.54 -3.17
C CYS A 50 5.31 -11.61 -2.23
N SER A 51 5.32 -10.85 -1.13
CA SER A 51 6.45 -10.83 -0.18
C SER A 51 6.68 -12.16 0.53
N ARG A 52 5.67 -13.05 0.54
CA ARG A 52 5.71 -14.38 1.14
C ARG A 52 5.66 -15.50 0.09
N CYS A 53 5.89 -15.17 -1.17
CA CYS A 53 5.87 -16.11 -2.27
C CYS A 53 7.24 -16.79 -2.44
N ALA A 54 7.25 -18.08 -2.80
CA ALA A 54 8.49 -18.84 -3.07
C ALA A 54 9.26 -18.34 -4.31
N TYR A 55 8.56 -17.69 -5.25
CA TYR A 55 9.12 -17.17 -6.51
C TYR A 55 9.60 -15.71 -6.43
N PHE A 56 9.52 -15.09 -5.24
CA PHE A 56 9.93 -13.71 -5.01
C PHE A 56 11.44 -13.62 -4.76
N THR A 57 12.15 -12.95 -5.67
CA THR A 57 13.62 -12.79 -5.59
C THR A 57 14.02 -11.53 -4.83
N GLY A 58 13.13 -10.53 -4.75
CA GLY A 58 13.44 -9.25 -4.09
C GLY A 58 14.30 -8.29 -4.92
N ASP A 59 14.71 -8.69 -6.12
CA ASP A 59 15.49 -7.84 -7.02
C ASP A 59 14.60 -6.83 -7.76
N TYR A 60 15.07 -5.58 -7.87
CA TYR A 60 14.35 -4.51 -8.59
C TYR A 60 14.08 -4.85 -10.07
N ARG A 61 15.04 -5.55 -10.70
CA ARG A 61 14.98 -5.97 -12.11
C ARG A 61 14.09 -7.21 -12.31
N LEU A 62 14.03 -8.09 -11.31
CA LEU A 62 13.32 -9.37 -11.39
C LEU A 62 12.60 -9.64 -10.07
N LYS A 63 11.47 -8.96 -9.88
CA LYS A 63 10.68 -9.02 -8.65
C LYS A 63 10.12 -10.43 -8.40
N CYS A 64 9.64 -11.07 -9.47
CA CYS A 64 9.13 -12.45 -9.47
C CYS A 64 9.65 -13.17 -10.72
N THR A 65 9.94 -14.46 -10.59
CA THR A 65 10.45 -15.29 -11.70
C THR A 65 9.37 -15.72 -12.69
N VAL A 66 8.12 -15.87 -12.26
CA VAL A 66 6.97 -16.24 -13.11
C VAL A 66 6.37 -15.01 -13.79
N HIS A 67 6.18 -13.96 -13.00
CA HIS A 67 5.44 -12.76 -13.40
C HIS A 67 6.23 -11.48 -13.03
N PRO A 68 7.32 -11.14 -13.76
CA PRO A 68 8.21 -10.05 -13.38
C PRO A 68 7.58 -8.65 -13.49
N VAL A 69 6.58 -8.48 -14.35
CA VAL A 69 5.92 -7.17 -14.61
C VAL A 69 4.80 -6.89 -13.62
N SER A 70 3.96 -7.89 -13.31
CA SER A 70 2.79 -7.75 -12.44
C SER A 70 3.06 -8.03 -10.96
N ALA A 71 4.29 -8.40 -10.57
CA ALA A 71 4.64 -8.59 -9.18
C ALA A 71 4.56 -7.28 -8.36
N LEU A 72 4.03 -7.37 -7.13
CA LEU A 72 3.85 -6.25 -6.19
C LEU A 72 2.87 -5.17 -6.68
N THR A 73 1.96 -5.52 -7.59
CA THR A 73 0.84 -4.67 -8.01
C THR A 73 -0.50 -5.19 -7.49
N GLU A 74 -1.56 -4.42 -7.71
CA GLU A 74 -2.93 -4.78 -7.34
C GLU A 74 -3.42 -6.05 -8.04
N GLU A 75 -2.88 -6.35 -9.23
CA GLU A 75 -3.18 -7.56 -10.00
C GLU A 75 -2.66 -8.83 -9.31
N ALA A 76 -1.63 -8.70 -8.48
CA ALA A 76 -1.03 -9.83 -7.76
C ALA A 76 -1.77 -10.20 -6.48
N ILE A 77 -2.83 -9.47 -6.08
CA ILE A 77 -3.64 -9.79 -4.89
C ILE A 77 -4.25 -11.20 -5.00
N ASP A 78 -4.68 -11.60 -6.21
CA ASP A 78 -5.25 -12.92 -6.51
C ASP A 78 -4.33 -13.73 -7.44
N CYS A 79 -3.02 -13.72 -7.16
CA CYS A 79 -2.04 -14.40 -7.99
C CYS A 79 -2.27 -15.93 -7.98
N VAL A 80 -2.58 -16.49 -9.15
CA VAL A 80 -2.88 -17.93 -9.34
C VAL A 80 -1.67 -18.81 -9.03
N ASP A 81 -0.45 -18.32 -9.29
CA ASP A 81 0.81 -19.04 -9.02
C ASP A 81 1.35 -18.81 -7.60
N TYR A 82 0.54 -18.24 -6.70
CA TYR A 82 0.99 -17.95 -5.35
C TYR A 82 1.31 -19.25 -4.60
N VAL A 83 2.59 -19.43 -4.29
CA VAL A 83 3.08 -20.52 -3.45
C VAL A 83 3.69 -19.92 -2.19
N SER A 84 3.14 -20.25 -1.03
CA SER A 84 3.68 -19.77 0.25
C SER A 84 5.10 -20.29 0.49
N SER A 85 6.02 -19.40 0.89
CA SER A 85 7.41 -19.75 1.23
C SER A 85 7.55 -20.50 2.56
N SER A 86 6.44 -20.97 3.15
CA SER A 86 6.45 -21.76 4.38
C SER A 86 7.32 -23.02 4.20
N PRO A 87 8.20 -23.36 5.17
CA PRO A 87 9.09 -24.52 5.05
C PRO A 87 8.35 -25.87 4.93
N ARG A 88 7.03 -25.90 5.24
CA ARG A 88 6.18 -27.09 5.04
C ARG A 88 5.63 -27.22 3.62
N CYS A 89 5.57 -26.14 2.85
CA CYS A 89 5.00 -26.10 1.50
C CYS A 89 6.01 -25.70 0.40
N GLY A 90 7.21 -25.23 0.75
CA GLY A 90 8.25 -24.88 -0.23
C GLY A 90 8.90 -26.09 -0.92
N LYS A 91 8.84 -27.29 -0.30
CA LYS A 91 9.43 -28.50 -0.91
C LYS A 91 8.57 -29.13 -2.01
N LEU A 92 7.25 -28.91 -2.00
CA LEU A 92 6.36 -29.50 -3.01
C LEU A 92 6.56 -28.85 -4.39
N CYS A 93 6.78 -27.53 -4.45
CA CYS A 93 7.01 -26.81 -5.71
C CYS A 93 8.49 -26.73 -6.12
N SER A 94 9.45 -26.89 -5.19
CA SER A 94 10.88 -27.01 -5.56
C SER A 94 11.20 -28.32 -6.27
N GLN A 95 10.43 -29.39 -6.04
CA GLN A 95 10.64 -30.69 -6.68
C GLN A 95 10.00 -30.80 -8.06
N SER A 96 9.08 -29.90 -8.43
CA SER A 96 8.39 -29.92 -9.73
C SER A 96 9.15 -29.17 -10.85
N ALA A 97 10.36 -28.68 -10.61
CA ALA A 97 11.28 -28.25 -11.67
C ALA A 97 12.24 -29.41 -11.99
N PRO A 98 11.89 -30.33 -12.91
CA PRO A 98 12.67 -31.55 -13.20
C PRO A 98 14.09 -31.25 -13.71
N THR A 99 14.35 -30.01 -14.14
CA THR A 99 15.63 -29.59 -14.73
C THR A 99 16.76 -29.43 -13.70
N TYR A 100 16.49 -29.03 -12.44
CA TYR A 100 17.56 -28.66 -11.50
C TYR A 100 18.29 -29.86 -10.85
N GLN A 101 17.57 -30.96 -10.59
CA GLN A 101 18.19 -32.20 -10.09
C GLN A 101 19.16 -32.79 -11.13
N HIS A 102 18.78 -32.75 -12.41
CA HIS A 102 19.63 -33.25 -13.49
C HIS A 102 20.90 -32.40 -13.71
N ILE A 103 20.82 -31.06 -13.54
CA ILE A 103 21.98 -30.17 -13.65
C ILE A 103 22.98 -30.40 -12.50
N LYS A 104 22.52 -30.71 -11.28
CA LYS A 104 23.43 -30.99 -10.15
C LYS A 104 24.30 -32.22 -10.36
N GLU A 105 23.77 -33.27 -10.97
CA GLU A 105 24.54 -34.47 -11.30
C GLU A 105 25.53 -34.24 -12.46
N LEU A 106 25.25 -33.28 -13.35
CA LEU A 106 26.16 -32.91 -14.43
C LEU A 106 27.35 -32.07 -13.96
N VAL A 107 27.18 -31.23 -12.93
CA VAL A 107 28.28 -30.43 -12.33
C VAL A 107 29.16 -31.28 -11.40
N LYS A 108 28.69 -32.46 -11.00
CA LYS A 108 29.41 -33.37 -10.09
C LYS A 108 30.28 -34.40 -10.81
N ARG A 109 30.16 -34.51 -12.14
CA ARG A 109 31.10 -35.27 -12.99
C ARG A 109 32.16 -34.34 -13.55
#